data_AF-A0A933BHU8-F1
#
_entry.id   AF-A0A933BHU8-F1
#
_cell.length_a   1.000
_cell.length_b   1.000
_cell.length_c   1.000
_cell.angle_alpha   90.00
_cell.angle_beta   90.00
_cell.angle_gamma   90.00
#
_symmetry.space_group_name_H-M   'P 1'
#
loop_
_entity.id
_entity.type
_entity.pdbx_description
1 polymer ?
#
loop_
_entity_poly.entity_id
_entity_poly.type
_entity_poly.pdbx_seq_one_letter_code
_entity_poly.pdbx_strand_id
1 'polypeptide(L)'
;MPPWITATLLGLALATPSWAQEAYGHKGIFPVYETAGQWVIFDKKPSKASDRLLSPGSRFLIIGSSGSQVFDVARTSATYGGACREKRPVRLKAALLKGPRRIIGRPITAISVPPSFILSRSRAVYRTLPNEVSDATYAGLGQALKLAAVQDVQSGRFALNREDPATFEFLKHLKLEFIQIKIDFASRVSLPGLSEPLALVEETQIGASIRRCFRLANGERLIGPCVEMPRVLMAETGFLDFVSYDPQGRRPQLLVLAYTKTAPLWGDERWGFVLRSSGPQLLLKDTLDPRCRESF
;
A
#
# COMPACT_ATOMS: atom_id res chain seq x y z
N MET A 1 -45.55 -2.79 -28.69
CA MET A 1 -44.67 -2.46 -29.83
C MET A 1 -44.60 -0.94 -29.95
N PRO A 2 -43.43 -0.34 -30.22
CA PRO A 2 -42.19 -0.31 -29.47
C PRO A 2 -41.98 1.08 -28.78
N PRO A 3 -40.87 1.26 -28.03
CA PRO A 3 -40.67 2.28 -26.99
C PRO A 3 -39.70 3.42 -27.41
N TRP A 4 -39.28 4.24 -26.43
CA TRP A 4 -37.93 4.80 -26.19
C TRP A 4 -38.03 6.30 -25.80
N ILE A 5 -37.63 6.63 -24.56
CA ILE A 5 -36.67 7.70 -24.25
C ILE A 5 -36.15 7.45 -22.82
N THR A 6 -34.83 7.36 -22.78
CA THR A 6 -33.85 7.25 -21.70
C THR A 6 -33.79 8.45 -20.76
N ALA A 7 -33.44 8.20 -19.49
CA ALA A 7 -32.49 8.95 -18.63
C ALA A 7 -32.79 8.55 -17.16
N THR A 8 -32.16 7.53 -16.57
CA THR A 8 -30.75 7.50 -16.11
C THR A 8 -30.39 8.71 -15.26
N LEU A 9 -30.80 8.71 -13.98
CA LEU A 9 -30.26 9.62 -12.96
C LEU A 9 -30.58 9.06 -11.55
N LEU A 10 -29.64 9.28 -10.63
CA LEU A 10 -29.59 8.81 -9.23
C LEU A 10 -29.07 7.38 -9.00
N GLY A 11 -27.90 7.10 -9.54
CA GLY A 11 -26.92 6.23 -8.90
C GLY A 11 -25.76 7.08 -8.38
N LEU A 12 -26.02 7.98 -7.42
CA LEU A 12 -24.96 8.64 -6.65
C LEU A 12 -24.24 7.56 -5.85
N ALA A 13 -23.21 6.99 -6.47
CA ALA A 13 -22.22 6.15 -5.83
C ALA A 13 -21.57 6.98 -4.72
N LEU A 14 -22.13 6.85 -3.52
CA LEU A 14 -21.45 7.13 -2.27
C LEU A 14 -20.12 6.37 -2.33
N ALA A 15 -19.05 7.11 -2.58
CA ALA A 15 -17.69 6.64 -2.45
C ALA A 15 -17.53 6.17 -1.00
N THR A 16 -17.66 4.87 -0.78
CA THR A 16 -17.43 4.26 0.52
C THR A 16 -15.93 4.31 0.81
N PRO A 17 -15.54 4.71 2.03
CA PRO A 17 -14.13 4.81 2.38
C PRO A 17 -13.49 3.41 2.39
N SER A 18 -12.32 3.31 1.75
CA SER A 18 -11.24 2.34 2.03
C SER A 18 -11.60 0.86 2.28
N TRP A 19 -12.30 0.19 1.36
CA TRP A 19 -12.39 -1.29 1.34
C TRP A 19 -11.04 -2.01 1.19
N ALA A 20 -9.97 -1.28 0.83
CA ALA A 20 -8.64 -1.86 0.64
C ALA A 20 -7.91 -2.21 1.95
N GLN A 21 -8.39 -1.72 3.11
CA GLN A 21 -7.81 -2.06 4.42
C GLN A 21 -8.29 -3.42 4.95
N GLU A 22 -9.34 -3.99 4.35
CA GLU A 22 -10.19 -4.98 5.02
C GLU A 22 -10.08 -6.43 4.50
N ALA A 23 -9.11 -6.73 3.64
CA ALA A 23 -9.26 -7.88 2.75
C ALA A 23 -8.04 -8.77 2.48
N TYR A 24 -6.85 -8.43 2.95
CA TYR A 24 -5.65 -9.11 2.44
C TYR A 24 -5.59 -10.58 2.87
N GLY A 25 -6.01 -10.91 4.10
CA GLY A 25 -5.98 -12.30 4.59
C GLY A 25 -6.86 -13.28 3.81
N HIS A 26 -8.06 -12.87 3.39
CA HIS A 26 -8.92 -13.72 2.54
C HIS A 26 -8.45 -13.77 1.08
N LYS A 27 -7.68 -12.76 0.63
CA LYS A 27 -7.04 -12.74 -0.70
C LYS A 27 -5.72 -13.52 -0.72
N GLY A 28 -5.33 -14.11 0.40
CA GLY A 28 -4.10 -14.87 0.53
C GLY A 28 -2.84 -14.01 0.52
N ILE A 29 -2.92 -12.74 0.90
CA ILE A 29 -1.78 -11.83 0.99
C ILE A 29 -1.67 -11.39 2.45
N PHE A 30 -0.49 -11.49 3.03
CA PHE A 30 -0.31 -11.20 4.45
C PHE A 30 0.97 -10.40 4.69
N PRO A 31 1.01 -9.50 5.68
CA PRO A 31 2.26 -9.00 6.22
C PRO A 31 3.01 -10.12 6.94
N VAL A 32 4.34 -10.07 6.92
CA VAL A 32 5.19 -11.04 7.61
C VAL A 32 6.01 -10.33 8.68
N TYR A 33 5.93 -10.83 9.90
CA TYR A 33 6.61 -10.28 11.07
C TYR A 33 7.77 -11.17 11.46
N GLU A 34 8.80 -10.56 12.06
CA GLU A 34 9.85 -11.29 12.74
C GLU A 34 9.68 -11.14 14.26
N THR A 35 9.57 -12.26 14.97
CA THR A 35 9.36 -12.30 16.42
C THR A 35 10.28 -13.35 17.02
N ALA A 36 11.22 -12.93 17.88
CA ALA A 36 12.21 -13.82 18.51
C ALA A 36 12.93 -14.74 17.50
N GLY A 37 13.31 -14.19 16.34
CA GLY A 37 13.95 -14.97 15.27
C GLY A 37 13.01 -15.97 14.58
N GLN A 38 11.69 -15.81 14.68
CA GLN A 38 10.70 -16.59 13.93
C GLN A 38 9.92 -15.69 12.98
N TRP A 39 9.64 -16.17 11.78
CA TRP A 39 8.79 -15.45 10.84
C TRP A 39 7.34 -15.88 11.01
N VAL A 40 6.46 -14.92 11.19
CA VAL A 40 5.08 -15.15 11.60
C VAL A 40 4.11 -14.35 10.73
N ILE A 41 3.01 -14.97 10.36
CA ILE A 41 1.83 -14.30 9.79
C ILE A 41 0.74 -14.27 10.85
N PHE A 42 0.18 -13.10 11.14
CA PHE A 42 -0.98 -12.95 12.01
C PHE A 42 -2.27 -12.82 11.20
N ASP A 43 -3.29 -13.60 11.57
CA ASP A 43 -4.64 -13.42 11.06
C ASP A 43 -5.34 -12.31 11.84
N LYS A 44 -5.21 -11.07 11.35
CA LYS A 44 -5.87 -9.91 11.95
C LYS A 44 -7.38 -9.86 11.67
N LYS A 45 -7.88 -10.62 10.68
CA LYS A 45 -9.30 -10.67 10.31
C LYS A 45 -9.71 -12.12 9.98
N PRO A 46 -9.93 -12.95 11.01
CA PRO A 46 -10.17 -14.38 10.84
C PRO A 46 -11.39 -14.65 9.96
N SER A 47 -11.23 -15.63 9.07
CA SER A 47 -12.23 -16.09 8.12
C SER A 47 -11.99 -17.56 7.79
N LYS A 48 -13.02 -18.28 7.32
CA LYS A 48 -12.85 -19.67 6.84
C LYS A 48 -11.78 -19.80 5.75
N ALA A 49 -11.63 -18.77 4.91
CA ALA A 49 -10.63 -18.74 3.86
C ALA A 49 -9.22 -18.61 4.44
N SER A 50 -8.98 -17.59 5.28
CA SER A 50 -7.69 -17.40 5.94
C SER A 50 -7.33 -18.58 6.85
N ASP A 51 -8.32 -19.22 7.48
CA ASP A 51 -8.12 -20.39 8.32
C ASP A 51 -7.45 -21.55 7.58
N ARG A 52 -7.91 -21.83 6.37
CA ARG A 52 -7.33 -22.85 5.49
C ARG A 52 -5.92 -22.46 5.04
N LEU A 53 -5.71 -21.20 4.68
CA LEU A 53 -4.43 -20.70 4.17
C LEU A 53 -3.32 -20.68 5.24
N LEU A 54 -3.69 -20.57 6.52
CA LEU A 54 -2.76 -20.50 7.65
C LEU A 54 -2.61 -21.84 8.38
N SER A 55 -3.06 -22.95 7.77
CA SER A 55 -2.88 -24.30 8.31
C SER A 55 -1.50 -24.86 7.99
N PRO A 56 -0.95 -25.76 8.83
CA PRO A 56 0.32 -26.44 8.56
C PRO A 56 0.38 -27.08 7.17
N GLY A 57 1.52 -26.96 6.50
CA GLY A 57 1.73 -27.42 5.12
C GLY A 57 1.25 -26.45 4.03
N SER A 58 0.53 -25.38 4.38
CA SER A 58 0.22 -24.30 3.42
C SER A 58 1.49 -23.59 2.98
N ARG A 59 1.52 -23.14 1.72
CA ARG A 59 2.72 -22.57 1.10
C ARG A 59 2.54 -21.10 0.78
N PHE A 60 3.58 -20.32 1.03
CA PHE A 60 3.62 -18.89 0.77
C PHE A 60 4.89 -18.51 0.02
N LEU A 61 4.75 -17.70 -1.02
CA LEU A 61 5.86 -16.92 -1.55
C LEU A 61 6.09 -15.72 -0.63
N ILE A 62 7.24 -15.68 0.02
CA ILE A 62 7.66 -14.54 0.85
C ILE A 62 8.49 -13.61 -0.02
N ILE A 63 8.14 -12.33 -0.01
CA ILE A 63 8.91 -11.25 -0.64
C ILE A 63 9.48 -10.38 0.48
N GLY A 64 10.77 -10.08 0.39
CA GLY A 64 11.49 -9.28 1.37
C GLY A 64 12.35 -8.18 0.76
N SER A 65 13.23 -7.62 1.58
CA SER A 65 14.11 -6.49 1.26
C SER A 65 15.24 -6.79 0.28
N SER A 66 15.49 -8.06 -0.05
CA SER A 66 16.58 -8.45 -0.94
C SER A 66 16.21 -9.53 -1.95
N GLY A 67 15.04 -10.16 -1.81
CA GLY A 67 14.64 -11.24 -2.69
C GLY A 67 13.32 -11.87 -2.28
N SER A 68 13.04 -13.06 -2.84
CA SER A 68 11.85 -13.84 -2.52
C SER A 68 12.13 -15.33 -2.47
N GLN A 69 11.31 -16.07 -1.72
CA GLN A 69 11.41 -17.53 -1.62
C GLN A 69 10.12 -18.15 -1.11
N VAL A 70 9.92 -19.45 -1.37
CA VAL A 70 8.79 -20.20 -0.84
C VAL A 70 9.04 -20.70 0.58
N PHE A 71 8.06 -20.50 1.44
CA PHE A 71 8.01 -20.95 2.83
C PHE A 71 6.76 -21.80 3.03
N ASP A 72 6.85 -22.72 3.98
CA ASP A 72 5.72 -23.52 4.43
C ASP A 72 5.30 -23.07 5.83
N VAL A 73 4.00 -23.15 6.12
CA VAL A 73 3.50 -23.02 7.49
C VAL A 73 3.92 -24.27 8.26
N ALA A 74 4.81 -24.09 9.24
CA ALA A 74 5.30 -25.19 10.07
C ALA A 74 4.30 -25.57 11.17
N ARG A 75 3.75 -24.54 11.84
CA ARG A 75 2.73 -24.71 12.87
C ARG A 75 1.89 -23.46 12.99
N THR A 76 0.74 -23.62 13.63
CA THR A 76 -0.20 -22.53 13.89
C THR A 76 -0.47 -22.46 15.39
N SER A 77 -0.53 -21.25 15.93
CA SER A 77 -0.75 -20.99 17.37
C SER A 77 -1.66 -19.79 17.57
N ALA A 78 -2.07 -19.52 18.81
CA ALA A 78 -2.74 -18.27 19.18
C ALA A 78 -1.79 -17.42 20.05
N THR A 79 -1.43 -16.22 19.59
CA THR A 79 -0.53 -15.31 20.34
C THR A 79 -0.82 -13.84 20.00
N TYR A 80 -0.21 -12.90 20.70
CA TYR A 80 -0.39 -11.48 20.46
C TYR A 80 0.41 -11.01 19.23
N GLY A 81 -0.23 -10.23 18.35
CA GLY A 81 0.36 -9.77 17.08
C GLY A 81 0.09 -8.29 16.79
N GLY A 82 0.11 -7.45 17.84
CA GLY A 82 -0.08 -6.00 17.69
C GLY A 82 -1.49 -5.58 17.26
N ALA A 83 -2.51 -6.33 17.69
CA ALA A 83 -3.90 -5.97 17.48
C ALA A 83 -4.63 -5.83 18.82
N CYS A 84 -5.59 -4.91 18.85
CA CYS A 84 -6.35 -4.60 20.05
C CYS A 84 -7.83 -4.46 19.71
N ARG A 85 -8.66 -4.80 20.68
CA ARG A 85 -10.10 -4.53 20.66
C ARG A 85 -10.41 -3.81 21.97
N GLU A 86 -11.09 -2.67 21.89
CA GLU A 86 -11.45 -1.88 23.08
C GLU A 86 -10.23 -1.54 23.97
N LYS A 87 -9.10 -1.14 23.35
CA LYS A 87 -7.82 -0.83 24.04
C LYS A 87 -7.20 -1.99 24.82
N ARG A 88 -7.60 -3.24 24.54
CA ARG A 88 -7.02 -4.45 25.12
C ARG A 88 -6.36 -5.29 24.03
N PRO A 89 -5.17 -5.87 24.28
CA PRO A 89 -4.50 -6.70 23.31
C PRO A 89 -5.32 -7.98 23.08
N VAL A 90 -5.48 -8.38 21.82
CA VAL A 90 -6.19 -9.61 21.46
C VAL A 90 -5.21 -10.67 20.95
N ARG A 91 -5.46 -11.93 21.33
CA ARG A 91 -4.74 -13.07 20.74
C ARG A 91 -5.24 -13.30 19.33
N LEU A 92 -4.30 -13.39 18.40
CA LEU A 92 -4.52 -13.66 16.99
C LEU A 92 -4.05 -15.07 16.65
N LYS A 93 -4.70 -15.68 15.67
CA LYS A 93 -4.14 -16.87 15.01
C LYS A 93 -2.84 -16.46 14.34
N ALA A 94 -1.78 -17.22 14.57
CA ALA A 94 -0.44 -16.96 14.10
C ALA A 94 0.11 -18.20 13.40
N ALA A 95 0.55 -18.06 12.16
CA ALA A 95 1.21 -19.11 11.40
C ALA A 95 2.72 -18.87 11.41
N LEU A 96 3.48 -19.83 11.95
CA LEU A 96 4.94 -19.79 11.93
C LEU A 96 5.45 -20.34 10.60
N LEU A 97 6.33 -19.59 9.96
CA LEU A 97 6.88 -19.90 8.65
C LEU A 97 8.25 -20.58 8.77
N LYS A 98 8.46 -21.63 7.98
CA LYS A 98 9.73 -22.34 7.81
C LYS A 98 10.20 -22.23 6.36
N GLY A 99 11.45 -21.82 6.17
CA GLY A 99 12.04 -21.66 4.84
C GLY A 99 13.38 -20.91 4.86
N PRO A 100 13.98 -20.67 3.67
CA PRO A 100 15.32 -20.09 3.54
C PRO A 100 15.30 -18.57 3.71
N ARG A 101 15.82 -18.04 4.82
CA ARG A 101 15.73 -16.60 5.14
C ARG A 101 16.85 -15.74 4.56
N ARG A 102 18.06 -16.30 4.42
CA ARG A 102 19.28 -15.56 4.09
C ARG A 102 19.19 -14.74 2.79
N ILE A 103 18.47 -15.25 1.79
CA ILE A 103 18.38 -14.63 0.46
C ILE A 103 17.27 -13.56 0.33
N ILE A 104 16.39 -13.47 1.33
CA ILE A 104 15.20 -12.61 1.27
C ILE A 104 15.45 -11.27 1.98
N GLY A 105 16.39 -11.27 2.93
CA GLY A 105 16.58 -10.16 3.85
C GLY A 105 15.39 -10.06 4.82
N ARG A 106 14.95 -8.83 5.12
CA ARG A 106 13.80 -8.56 5.98
C ARG A 106 12.50 -8.97 5.29
N PRO A 107 11.62 -9.75 5.93
CA PRO A 107 10.37 -10.15 5.31
C PRO A 107 9.38 -8.99 5.28
N ILE A 108 8.66 -8.85 4.16
CA ILE A 108 7.68 -7.77 3.96
C ILE A 108 6.29 -8.39 3.84
N THR A 109 6.08 -9.23 2.83
CA THR A 109 4.77 -9.82 2.55
C THR A 109 4.86 -11.28 2.16
N ALA A 110 3.80 -12.02 2.44
CA ALA A 110 3.56 -13.39 2.03
C ALA A 110 2.37 -13.44 1.07
N ILE A 111 2.52 -14.16 -0.03
CA ILE A 111 1.44 -14.43 -0.99
C ILE A 111 1.22 -15.95 -1.01
N SER A 112 0.00 -16.38 -0.74
CA SER A 112 -0.38 -17.79 -0.80
C SER A 112 -0.17 -18.32 -2.21
N VAL A 113 0.48 -19.48 -2.32
CA VAL A 113 0.76 -20.14 -3.59
C VAL A 113 0.25 -21.58 -3.58
N PRO A 114 -0.15 -22.13 -4.73
CA PRO A 114 -0.57 -23.53 -4.79
C PRO A 114 0.60 -24.47 -4.47
N PRO A 115 0.32 -25.73 -4.05
CA PRO A 115 1.35 -26.73 -3.78
C PRO A 115 2.31 -26.98 -4.95
N SER A 116 1.84 -26.79 -6.19
CA SER A 116 2.63 -26.96 -7.43
C SER A 116 3.52 -25.76 -7.78
N PHE A 117 3.48 -24.66 -7.03
CA PHE A 117 4.29 -23.49 -7.33
C PHE A 117 5.79 -23.75 -7.08
N ILE A 118 6.60 -23.37 -8.06
CA ILE A 118 8.06 -23.50 -8.03
C ILE A 118 8.68 -22.16 -8.44
N LEU A 119 9.38 -21.51 -7.51
CA LEU A 119 9.97 -20.19 -7.75
C LEU A 119 11.08 -20.20 -8.81
N SER A 120 11.91 -21.25 -8.88
CA SER A 120 12.97 -21.33 -9.90
C SER A 120 12.46 -21.38 -11.35
N ARG A 121 11.18 -21.73 -11.54
CA ARG A 121 10.50 -21.67 -12.85
C ARG A 121 9.86 -20.31 -13.12
N SER A 122 9.83 -19.42 -12.13
CA SER A 122 9.35 -18.06 -12.28
C SER A 122 10.41 -17.20 -12.98
N ARG A 123 9.96 -16.32 -13.87
CA ARG A 123 10.78 -15.24 -14.45
C ARG A 123 10.72 -13.99 -13.58
N ALA A 124 10.68 -14.18 -12.26
CA ALA A 124 10.45 -13.08 -11.36
C ALA A 124 11.63 -12.11 -11.40
N VAL A 125 11.30 -10.82 -11.47
CA VAL A 125 12.29 -9.76 -11.39
C VAL A 125 12.10 -9.04 -10.07
N TYR A 126 13.18 -8.95 -9.31
CA TYR A 126 13.24 -8.22 -8.05
C TYR A 126 14.15 -7.00 -8.23
N ARG A 127 13.72 -5.82 -7.75
CA ARG A 127 14.56 -4.62 -7.75
C ARG A 127 14.28 -3.78 -6.53
N THR A 128 15.32 -3.31 -5.86
CA THR A 128 15.22 -2.16 -4.95
C THR A 128 14.91 -0.92 -5.78
N LEU A 129 14.01 -0.08 -5.28
CA LEU A 129 13.63 1.18 -5.92
C LEU A 129 14.33 2.33 -5.17
N PRO A 130 15.37 2.96 -5.76
CA PRO A 130 16.03 4.10 -5.14
C PRO A 130 15.09 5.31 -5.12
N ASN A 131 15.25 6.16 -4.10
CA ASN A 131 14.59 7.45 -4.09
C ASN A 131 15.35 8.43 -4.99
N GLU A 132 14.72 8.87 -6.07
CA GLU A 132 15.26 9.73 -7.12
C GLU A 132 14.53 11.09 -7.16
N VAL A 133 13.97 11.54 -6.04
CA VAL A 133 13.39 12.88 -5.93
C VAL A 133 14.46 13.93 -6.23
N SER A 134 14.13 14.83 -7.15
CA SER A 134 14.99 15.94 -7.59
C SER A 134 14.15 17.15 -7.95
N ASP A 135 14.78 18.32 -8.14
CA ASP A 135 14.10 19.53 -8.59
C ASP A 135 13.38 19.33 -9.93
N ALA A 136 13.92 18.49 -10.82
CA ALA A 136 13.28 18.13 -12.08
C ALA A 136 11.94 17.38 -11.86
N THR A 137 11.87 16.54 -10.83
CA THR A 137 10.63 15.84 -10.44
C THR A 137 9.56 16.86 -10.01
N TYR A 138 9.94 17.87 -9.22
CA TYR A 138 9.03 18.95 -8.82
C TYR A 138 8.61 19.82 -9.99
N ALA A 139 9.54 20.19 -10.87
CA ALA A 139 9.26 21.00 -12.04
C ALA A 139 8.28 20.30 -13.01
N GLY A 140 8.48 19.01 -13.27
CA GLY A 140 7.66 18.25 -14.22
C GLY A 140 6.27 17.85 -13.68
N LEU A 141 6.14 17.58 -12.38
CA LEU A 141 4.89 17.03 -11.80
C LEU A 141 4.15 17.99 -10.88
N GLY A 142 4.78 19.04 -10.37
CA GLY A 142 4.21 19.92 -9.35
C GLY A 142 2.85 20.50 -9.75
N GLN A 143 2.71 21.00 -10.99
CA GLN A 143 1.45 21.52 -11.48
C GLN A 143 0.39 20.42 -11.64
N ALA A 144 0.75 19.26 -12.20
CA ALA A 144 -0.17 18.13 -12.37
C ALA A 144 -0.69 17.61 -11.01
N LEU A 145 0.17 17.56 -10.00
CA LEU A 145 -0.19 17.18 -8.63
C LEU A 145 -1.16 18.18 -7.98
N LYS A 146 -0.89 19.48 -8.09
CA LYS A 146 -1.80 20.51 -7.58
C LYS A 146 -3.17 20.47 -8.27
N LEU A 147 -3.20 20.27 -9.59
CA LEU A 147 -4.45 20.11 -10.33
C LEU A 147 -5.22 18.86 -9.89
N ALA A 148 -4.53 17.74 -9.69
CA ALA A 148 -5.16 16.53 -9.17
C ALA A 148 -5.71 16.72 -7.75
N ALA A 149 -5.05 17.51 -6.90
CA ALA A 149 -5.54 17.87 -5.58
C ALA A 149 -6.86 18.67 -5.66
N VAL A 150 -6.96 19.65 -6.56
CA VAL A 150 -8.22 20.39 -6.80
C VAL A 150 -9.33 19.42 -7.22
N GLN A 151 -9.07 18.52 -8.16
CA GLN A 151 -10.04 17.52 -8.63
C GLN A 151 -10.46 16.56 -7.49
N ASP A 152 -9.51 16.14 -6.67
CA ASP A 152 -9.78 15.27 -5.52
C ASP A 152 -10.63 15.99 -4.46
N VAL A 153 -10.42 17.29 -4.22
CA VAL A 153 -11.29 18.11 -3.35
C VAL A 153 -12.70 18.22 -3.95
N GLN A 154 -12.80 18.60 -5.22
CA GLN A 154 -14.09 18.78 -5.90
C GLN A 154 -14.92 17.49 -5.93
N SER A 155 -14.26 16.33 -6.07
CA SER A 155 -14.90 15.02 -6.04
C SER A 155 -15.14 14.46 -4.64
N GLY A 156 -14.74 15.17 -3.58
CA GLY A 156 -14.87 14.74 -2.19
C GLY A 156 -13.90 13.62 -1.77
N ARG A 157 -12.90 13.31 -2.59
CA ARG A 157 -11.85 12.32 -2.29
C ARG A 157 -10.75 12.86 -1.38
N PHE A 158 -10.60 14.18 -1.30
CA PHE A 158 -9.75 14.86 -0.33
C PHE A 158 -10.65 15.55 0.70
N ALA A 159 -10.74 14.96 1.89
CA ALA A 159 -11.42 15.55 3.03
C ALA A 159 -10.61 16.74 3.59
N LEU A 160 -11.26 17.91 3.64
CA LEU A 160 -10.68 19.12 4.18
C LEU A 160 -11.25 19.44 5.56
N ASN A 161 -10.41 19.97 6.45
CA ASN A 161 -10.84 20.58 7.70
C ASN A 161 -11.52 21.92 7.42
N ARG A 162 -12.85 21.94 7.45
CA ARG A 162 -13.64 23.14 7.12
C ARG A 162 -13.56 24.25 8.17
N GLU A 163 -13.05 23.95 9.37
CA GLU A 163 -12.89 24.94 10.44
C GLU A 163 -11.61 25.78 10.27
N ASP A 164 -10.72 25.38 9.36
CA ASP A 164 -9.48 26.09 9.08
C ASP A 164 -9.72 27.28 8.11
N PRO A 165 -9.38 28.52 8.50
CA PRO A 165 -9.53 29.71 7.65
C PRO A 165 -8.81 29.60 6.30
N ALA A 166 -7.63 28.95 6.26
CA ALA A 166 -6.89 28.78 5.01
C ALA A 166 -7.63 27.83 4.04
N THR A 167 -8.27 26.79 4.58
CA THR A 167 -9.14 25.90 3.81
C THR A 167 -10.35 26.65 3.25
N PHE A 168 -10.95 27.55 4.02
CA PHE A 168 -12.08 28.36 3.58
C PHE A 168 -11.72 29.27 2.40
N GLU A 169 -10.59 29.97 2.47
CA GLU A 169 -10.09 30.81 1.38
C GLU A 169 -9.76 30.00 0.12
N PHE A 170 -9.15 28.82 0.29
CA PHE A 170 -8.93 27.90 -0.83
C PHE A 170 -10.25 27.50 -1.50
N LEU A 171 -11.29 27.14 -0.75
CA LEU A 171 -12.57 26.70 -1.31
C LEU A 171 -13.31 27.79 -2.10
N LYS A 172 -13.08 29.07 -1.80
CA LYS A 172 -13.67 30.19 -2.57
C LYS A 172 -13.08 30.35 -3.97
N HIS A 173 -11.77 30.12 -4.10
CA HIS A 173 -11.02 30.51 -5.31
C HIS A 173 -10.38 29.33 -6.04
N LEU A 174 -10.21 28.18 -5.37
CA LEU A 174 -9.56 26.96 -5.85
C LEU A 174 -8.19 27.21 -6.50
N LYS A 175 -7.45 28.22 -6.02
CA LYS A 175 -6.15 28.58 -6.59
C LYS A 175 -5.05 27.63 -6.16
N LEU A 176 -4.16 27.29 -7.10
CA LEU A 176 -3.04 26.37 -6.89
C LEU A 176 -1.97 26.91 -5.93
N GLU A 177 -1.94 28.22 -5.69
CA GLU A 177 -1.02 28.87 -4.75
C GLU A 177 -1.27 28.47 -3.29
N PHE A 178 -2.49 28.09 -2.93
CA PHE A 178 -2.83 27.59 -1.60
C PHE A 178 -2.49 26.11 -1.37
N ILE A 179 -2.03 25.43 -2.42
CA ILE A 179 -1.68 24.01 -2.36
C ILE A 179 -0.17 23.87 -2.26
N GLN A 180 0.28 23.26 -1.17
CA GLN A 180 1.67 22.86 -0.97
C GLN A 180 1.81 21.38 -1.32
N ILE A 181 2.88 21.05 -2.05
CA ILE A 181 3.19 19.68 -2.46
C ILE A 181 4.60 19.34 -2.00
N LYS A 182 4.75 18.19 -1.38
CA LYS A 182 6.03 17.56 -1.09
C LYS A 182 6.07 16.20 -1.78
N ILE A 183 7.10 15.92 -2.56
CA ILE A 183 7.31 14.58 -3.14
C ILE A 183 8.38 13.93 -2.29
N ASP A 184 8.00 12.97 -1.44
CA ASP A 184 8.95 12.34 -0.53
C ASP A 184 9.70 11.18 -1.17
N PHE A 185 9.06 10.53 -2.14
CA PHE A 185 9.63 9.41 -2.87
C PHE A 185 9.26 9.51 -4.34
N ALA A 186 10.20 9.22 -5.22
CA ALA A 186 9.98 9.04 -6.64
C ALA A 186 10.99 8.04 -7.16
N SER A 187 10.55 7.06 -7.94
CA SER A 187 11.46 6.08 -8.52
C SER A 187 10.93 5.58 -9.86
N ARG A 188 11.84 5.44 -10.82
CA ARG A 188 11.50 4.85 -12.11
C ARG A 188 11.13 3.38 -11.92
N VAL A 189 10.02 2.99 -12.53
CA VAL A 189 9.58 1.60 -12.56
C VAL A 189 9.58 1.08 -13.99
N SER A 190 9.41 -0.23 -14.19
CA SER A 190 9.26 -0.81 -15.51
C SER A 190 7.85 -1.37 -15.65
N LEU A 191 6.98 -0.64 -16.36
CA LEU A 191 5.60 -1.04 -16.62
C LEU A 191 5.35 -1.09 -18.12
N PRO A 192 4.96 -2.26 -18.68
CA PRO A 192 4.63 -2.37 -20.09
C PRO A 192 3.56 -1.37 -20.52
N GLY A 193 3.78 -0.71 -21.66
CA GLY A 193 2.85 0.27 -22.23
C GLY A 193 3.04 1.70 -21.73
N LEU A 194 3.99 1.96 -20.83
CA LEU A 194 4.37 3.30 -20.38
C LEU A 194 5.82 3.59 -20.78
N SER A 195 6.09 4.80 -21.25
CA SER A 195 7.40 5.23 -21.76
C SER A 195 8.34 5.70 -20.66
N GLU A 196 7.81 6.44 -19.69
CA GLU A 196 8.54 7.08 -18.60
C GLU A 196 7.80 6.91 -17.26
N PRO A 197 7.46 5.66 -16.85
CA PRO A 197 6.67 5.45 -15.66
C PRO A 197 7.46 5.75 -14.39
N LEU A 198 6.90 6.62 -13.54
CA LEU A 198 7.45 7.03 -12.26
C LEU A 198 6.45 6.72 -11.15
N ALA A 199 6.83 5.84 -10.22
CA ALA A 199 6.07 5.64 -8.99
C ALA A 199 6.52 6.67 -7.97
N LEU A 200 5.58 7.36 -7.32
CA LEU A 200 5.91 8.40 -6.35
C LEU A 200 4.99 8.38 -5.13
N VAL A 201 5.51 8.88 -4.02
CA VAL A 201 4.71 9.26 -2.86
C VAL A 201 4.76 10.76 -2.72
N GLU A 202 3.59 11.38 -2.80
CA GLU A 202 3.40 12.80 -2.56
C GLU A 202 2.62 13.01 -1.27
N GLU A 203 2.88 14.14 -0.65
CA GLU A 203 2.07 14.76 0.37
C GLU A 203 1.54 16.09 -0.15
N THR A 204 0.22 16.23 -0.13
CA THR A 204 -0.50 17.44 -0.48
C THR A 204 -1.04 18.08 0.78
N GLN A 205 -0.78 19.38 0.95
CA GLN A 205 -1.29 20.18 2.04
C GLN A 205 -2.13 21.34 1.51
N ILE A 206 -3.32 21.50 2.09
CA ILE A 206 -4.26 22.61 1.86
C ILE A 206 -4.67 23.11 3.25
N GLY A 207 -4.10 24.25 3.66
CA GLY A 207 -4.25 24.75 5.02
C GLY A 207 -3.77 23.72 6.06
N ALA A 208 -4.63 23.36 7.02
CA ALA A 208 -4.36 22.33 8.02
C ALA A 208 -4.61 20.89 7.52
N SER A 209 -5.19 20.74 6.32
CA SER A 209 -5.56 19.44 5.76
C SER A 209 -4.39 18.85 4.99
N ILE A 210 -3.98 17.63 5.34
CA ILE A 210 -2.84 16.94 4.72
C ILE A 210 -3.28 15.57 4.24
N ARG A 211 -2.89 15.21 3.02
CA ARG A 211 -3.15 13.91 2.41
C ARG A 211 -1.89 13.38 1.75
N ARG A 212 -1.59 12.11 2.00
CA ARG A 212 -0.45 11.41 1.37
C ARG A 212 -0.95 10.36 0.39
N CYS A 213 -0.36 10.35 -0.79
CA CYS A 213 -0.79 9.49 -1.88
C CYS A 213 0.40 8.75 -2.50
N PHE A 214 0.25 7.45 -2.70
CA PHE A 214 1.02 6.74 -3.70
C PHE A 214 0.38 6.97 -5.07
N ARG A 215 1.19 7.43 -6.03
CA ARG A 215 0.76 7.76 -7.40
C ARG A 215 1.68 7.12 -8.43
N LEU A 216 1.15 6.97 -9.64
CA LEU A 216 1.91 6.64 -10.84
C LEU A 216 1.85 7.84 -11.78
N ALA A 217 2.99 8.22 -12.35
CA ALA A 217 3.08 9.17 -13.44
C ALA A 217 3.71 8.51 -14.67
N ASN A 218 3.52 9.12 -15.83
CA ASN A 218 4.25 8.81 -17.07
C ASN A 218 4.63 10.13 -17.74
N GLY A 219 5.91 10.49 -17.65
CA GLY A 219 6.36 11.87 -17.90
C GLY A 219 5.67 12.84 -16.93
N GLU A 220 5.08 13.90 -17.45
CA GLU A 220 4.41 14.96 -16.66
C GLU A 220 2.94 14.64 -16.31
N ARG A 221 2.44 13.47 -16.70
CA ARG A 221 1.02 13.10 -16.54
C ARG A 221 0.82 12.08 -15.43
N LEU A 222 -0.15 12.33 -14.56
CA LEU A 222 -0.58 11.36 -13.55
C LEU A 222 -1.48 10.29 -14.17
N ILE A 223 -1.31 9.04 -13.73
CA ILE A 223 -2.06 7.88 -14.18
C ILE A 223 -2.89 7.32 -13.01
N GLY A 224 -4.20 7.33 -13.20
CA GLY A 224 -5.15 6.81 -12.23
C GLY A 224 -5.27 7.66 -10.96
N PRO A 225 -6.01 7.16 -9.96
CA PRO A 225 -6.30 7.92 -8.75
C PRO A 225 -5.13 7.93 -7.75
N CYS A 226 -5.21 8.83 -6.78
CA CYS A 226 -4.45 8.70 -5.54
C CYS A 226 -4.81 7.39 -4.84
N VAL A 227 -3.80 6.60 -4.49
CA VAL A 227 -3.94 5.55 -3.47
C VAL A 227 -3.45 6.12 -2.15
N GLU A 228 -4.39 6.44 -1.27
CA GLU A 228 -4.08 7.11 -0.03
C GLU A 228 -3.26 6.22 0.91
N MET A 229 -2.24 6.82 1.52
CA MET A 229 -1.41 6.22 2.56
C MET A 229 -1.67 6.95 3.89
N PRO A 230 -2.66 6.50 4.69
CA PRO A 230 -3.02 7.18 5.93
C PRO A 230 -1.87 7.53 6.86
N ARG A 231 -1.87 8.81 7.25
CA ARG A 231 -0.85 9.56 8.00
C ARG A 231 -0.75 9.19 9.49
N VAL A 232 -1.23 8.02 9.90
CA VAL A 232 -1.53 7.77 11.32
C VAL A 232 -0.26 7.74 12.19
N LEU A 233 0.94 7.60 11.59
CA LEU A 233 2.20 7.52 12.29
C LEU A 233 3.24 8.34 11.48
N MET A 234 3.64 9.49 12.03
CA MET A 234 4.42 10.56 11.39
C MET A 234 5.84 10.20 10.92
N ALA A 235 6.25 8.94 10.88
CA ALA A 235 7.53 8.60 10.27
C ALA A 235 7.41 8.89 8.77
N GLU A 236 8.04 9.99 8.36
CA GLU A 236 8.24 10.39 6.99
C GLU A 236 8.56 9.17 6.14
N THR A 237 7.96 9.12 4.96
CA THR A 237 8.34 8.29 3.81
C THR A 237 9.85 8.15 3.60
N GLY A 238 10.67 9.06 4.12
CA GLY A 238 12.13 8.91 4.26
C GLY A 238 12.61 7.69 5.08
N PHE A 239 11.73 7.07 5.88
CA PHE A 239 12.00 5.81 6.59
C PHE A 239 11.49 4.56 5.87
N LEU A 240 10.77 4.73 4.75
CA LEU A 240 10.30 3.63 3.93
C LEU A 240 11.33 3.31 2.85
N ASP A 241 11.76 2.05 2.84
CA ASP A 241 12.44 1.46 1.69
C ASP A 241 11.39 0.90 0.73
N PHE A 242 11.70 0.98 -0.57
CA PHE A 242 10.82 0.53 -1.63
C PHE A 242 11.47 -0.57 -2.45
N VAL A 243 10.70 -1.60 -2.76
CA VAL A 243 11.12 -2.70 -3.63
C VAL A 243 10.01 -3.00 -4.62
N SER A 244 10.40 -3.49 -5.78
CA SER A 244 9.48 -3.97 -6.79
C SER A 244 9.68 -5.46 -7.03
N TYR A 245 8.56 -6.14 -7.27
CA TYR A 245 8.52 -7.55 -7.60
C TYR A 245 7.56 -7.76 -8.78
N ASP A 246 8.11 -8.18 -9.91
CA ASP A 246 7.34 -8.65 -11.06
C ASP A 246 7.36 -10.19 -11.04
N PRO A 247 6.25 -10.89 -10.78
CA PRO A 247 6.21 -12.35 -10.70
C PRO A 247 6.46 -13.06 -12.05
N GLN A 248 6.41 -12.36 -13.19
CA GLN A 248 6.52 -12.97 -14.52
C GLN A 248 7.45 -12.25 -15.49
N GLY A 249 8.03 -11.11 -15.09
CA GLY A 249 9.02 -10.34 -15.85
C GLY A 249 8.50 -9.67 -17.13
N ARG A 250 7.21 -9.88 -17.48
CA ARG A 250 6.56 -9.41 -18.72
C ARG A 250 5.06 -9.14 -18.55
N ARG A 251 4.53 -9.15 -17.33
CA ARG A 251 3.09 -8.92 -17.11
C ARG A 251 2.79 -7.43 -17.08
N PRO A 252 1.53 -7.02 -17.38
CA PRO A 252 1.10 -5.62 -17.29
C PRO A 252 0.98 -5.12 -15.85
N GLN A 253 1.52 -5.86 -14.87
CA GLN A 253 1.40 -5.53 -13.46
C GLN A 253 2.74 -5.71 -12.73
N LEU A 254 3.08 -4.71 -11.93
CA LEU A 254 4.25 -4.70 -11.06
C LEU A 254 3.78 -4.59 -9.61
N LEU A 255 4.32 -5.41 -8.70
CA LEU A 255 4.10 -5.19 -7.28
C LEU A 255 5.15 -4.21 -6.78
N VAL A 256 4.72 -3.15 -6.11
CA VAL A 256 5.60 -2.23 -5.36
C VAL A 256 5.28 -2.39 -3.90
N LEU A 257 6.31 -2.66 -3.09
CA LEU A 257 6.19 -2.83 -1.66
C LEU A 257 7.00 -1.72 -0.97
N ALA A 258 6.38 -1.05 -0.01
CA ALA A 258 7.05 -0.09 0.87
C ALA A 258 7.12 -0.68 2.28
N TYR A 259 8.25 -0.54 2.97
CA TYR A 259 8.45 -1.11 4.30
C TYR A 259 9.47 -0.34 5.12
N THR A 260 9.37 -0.43 6.45
CA THR A 260 10.35 0.19 7.36
C THR A 260 11.58 -0.70 7.58
N LYS A 261 12.78 -0.13 7.43
CA LYS A 261 14.07 -0.83 7.66
C LYS A 261 14.37 -1.09 9.14
N THR A 262 13.82 -0.30 10.03
CA THR A 262 13.85 -0.50 11.47
C THR A 262 12.42 -0.37 11.92
N ALA A 263 11.92 -1.31 12.72
CA ALA A 263 10.58 -1.16 13.28
C ALA A 263 10.58 0.16 14.06
N PRO A 264 9.72 1.14 13.71
CA PRO A 264 9.50 2.29 14.56
C PRO A 264 9.18 1.83 15.99
N LEU A 265 9.27 2.73 16.98
CA LEU A 265 8.88 2.43 18.36
C LEU A 265 7.47 1.84 18.49
N TRP A 266 6.63 2.01 17.46
CA TRP A 266 5.26 1.56 17.35
C TRP A 266 5.05 0.43 16.30
N GLY A 267 6.10 -0.29 15.91
CA GLY A 267 6.03 -1.47 15.03
C GLY A 267 6.09 -1.16 13.52
N ASP A 268 6.43 -2.18 12.74
CA ASP A 268 6.69 -2.05 11.29
C ASP A 268 5.47 -1.56 10.50
N GLU A 269 5.72 -0.66 9.55
CA GLU A 269 4.73 -0.27 8.54
C GLU A 269 5.05 -0.94 7.22
N ARG A 270 4.01 -1.48 6.57
CA ARG A 270 4.14 -2.13 5.27
C ARG A 270 2.98 -1.76 4.36
N TRP A 271 3.32 -1.40 3.14
CA TRP A 271 2.36 -1.13 2.08
C TRP A 271 2.69 -1.98 0.88
N GLY A 272 1.67 -2.44 0.18
CA GLY A 272 1.81 -3.12 -1.08
C GLY A 272 0.86 -2.51 -2.09
N PHE A 273 1.36 -2.26 -3.29
CA PHE A 273 0.64 -1.67 -4.39
C PHE A 273 0.79 -2.55 -5.62
N VAL A 274 -0.30 -2.73 -6.37
CA VAL A 274 -0.25 -3.25 -7.73
C VAL A 274 -0.25 -2.05 -8.66
N LEU A 275 0.80 -1.90 -9.45
CA LEU A 275 0.87 -0.91 -10.52
C LEU A 275 0.42 -1.52 -11.84
N ARG A 276 -0.44 -0.81 -12.56
CA ARG A 276 -0.88 -1.13 -13.93
C ARG A 276 -0.84 0.14 -14.77
N SER A 277 -0.97 0.01 -16.10
CA SER A 277 -1.10 1.16 -17.01
C SER A 277 -2.34 2.03 -16.72
N SER A 278 -3.33 1.51 -15.98
CA SER A 278 -4.50 2.26 -15.51
C SER A 278 -4.28 2.99 -14.17
N GLY A 279 -3.13 2.80 -13.53
CA GLY A 279 -2.77 3.42 -12.25
C GLY A 279 -2.54 2.43 -11.11
N PRO A 280 -2.20 2.96 -9.92
CA PRO A 280 -1.94 2.17 -8.73
C PRO A 280 -3.21 1.63 -8.08
N GLN A 281 -3.10 0.47 -7.43
CA GLN A 281 -4.14 -0.09 -6.56
C GLN A 281 -3.51 -0.62 -5.27
N LEU A 282 -4.16 -0.36 -4.13
CA LEU A 282 -3.71 -0.88 -2.85
C LEU A 282 -3.94 -2.40 -2.77
N LEU A 283 -2.89 -3.12 -2.41
CA LEU A 283 -2.85 -4.57 -2.23
C LEU A 283 -2.73 -4.96 -0.75
N LEU A 284 -1.84 -4.26 -0.04
CA LEU A 284 -1.52 -4.49 1.36
C LEU A 284 -1.44 -3.14 2.08
N LYS A 285 -2.10 -3.04 3.22
CA LYS A 285 -1.98 -1.94 4.17
C LYS A 285 -1.84 -2.54 5.55
N ASP A 286 -0.62 -2.54 6.06
CA ASP A 286 -0.30 -2.92 7.42
C ASP A 286 0.28 -1.71 8.14
N THR A 287 -0.63 -0.94 8.74
CA THR A 287 -0.31 0.16 9.65
C THR A 287 -0.69 -0.29 11.04
N LEU A 288 0.21 -0.16 12.02
CA LEU A 288 -0.13 -0.47 13.40
C LEU A 288 -1.28 0.44 13.88
N ASP A 289 -2.23 -0.11 14.65
CA ASP A 289 -3.27 0.71 15.27
C ASP A 289 -2.63 1.52 16.41
N PRO A 290 -2.60 2.86 16.34
CA PRO A 290 -2.00 3.66 17.40
C PRO A 290 -2.65 3.44 18.77
N ARG A 291 -3.90 2.96 18.81
CA ARG A 291 -4.59 2.62 20.07
C ARG A 291 -3.98 1.41 20.77
N CYS A 292 -3.22 0.58 20.06
CA CYS A 292 -2.45 -0.51 20.66
C CYS A 292 -1.14 -0.06 21.32
N ARG A 293 -0.74 1.20 21.13
CA ARG A 293 0.55 1.72 21.62
C ARG A 293 0.71 1.62 23.13
N GLU A 294 -0.37 1.85 23.89
CA GLU A 294 -0.34 1.86 25.36
C GLU A 294 -0.71 0.50 25.98
N SER A 295 -1.05 -0.49 25.15
CA SER A 295 -1.62 -1.76 25.58
C SER A 295 -0.61 -2.92 25.66
N PHE A 296 0.65 -2.68 25.29
CA PHE A 296 1.73 -3.67 25.25
C PHE A 296 2.92 -3.24 26.11
#